data_AF-A0A931FB17-F1
#
_entry.id   AF-A0A931FB17-F1
#
_cell.length_a   1.000
_cell.length_b   1.000
_cell.length_c   1.000
_cell.angle_alpha   90.00
_cell.angle_beta   90.00
_cell.angle_gamma   90.00
#
_symmetry.space_group_name_H-M   'P 1'
#
loop_
_entity.id
_entity.type
_entity.pdbx_description
1 polymer ?
#
loop_
_entity_poly.entity_id
_entity_poly.type
_entity_poly.pdbx_seq_one_letter_code
_entity_poly.pdbx_strand_id
1 'polypeptide(L)'
;MTHSTAIDDHPAHDQHGNGHGHAHPPLPAPSRQGSVVLDIGAGTGALVIHTTSAEDALEIHVSPVDLPEQRTHAAVRPRHLPGRTLYAAVITPLPAGRYTVWSQDDTTHGSITVTGGHVSDYRWT
;
A
#
# COMPACT_ATOMS: atom_id res chain seq x y z
N MET A 1 -12.06 -36.94 58.80
CA MET A 1 -12.68 -35.95 59.70
C MET A 1 -12.28 -34.59 59.17
N THR A 2 -13.10 -34.04 58.27
CA THR A 2 -13.96 -32.86 58.48
C THR A 2 -13.16 -31.57 58.23
N HIS A 3 -13.42 -30.90 57.12
CA HIS A 3 -13.22 -29.45 57.04
C HIS A 3 -14.48 -28.83 56.44
N SER A 4 -15.18 -28.09 57.30
CA SER A 4 -16.35 -27.26 57.04
C SER A 4 -15.97 -25.91 56.43
N THR A 5 -16.86 -25.45 55.54
CA THR A 5 -17.26 -24.11 55.07
C THR A 5 -16.80 -22.85 55.83
N ALA A 6 -16.39 -21.81 55.10
CA ALA A 6 -17.04 -20.48 54.97
C ALA A 6 -16.15 -19.49 54.16
N ILE A 7 -16.51 -19.07 52.93
CA ILE A 7 -17.08 -17.76 52.50
C ILE A 7 -16.63 -16.51 53.29
N ASP A 8 -15.94 -15.60 52.60
CA ASP A 8 -15.91 -14.13 52.84
C ASP A 8 -15.37 -13.46 51.55
N ASP A 9 -16.26 -12.91 50.72
CA ASP A 9 -16.49 -11.47 50.45
C ASP A 9 -15.72 -10.94 49.23
N HIS A 10 -16.44 -10.76 48.12
CA HIS A 10 -15.98 -10.05 46.92
C HIS A 10 -16.49 -8.62 47.00
N PRO A 11 -15.65 -7.58 46.98
CA PRO A 11 -16.14 -6.25 46.73
C PRO A 11 -16.49 -6.11 45.24
N ALA A 12 -17.78 -5.86 45.00
CA ALA A 12 -18.27 -5.27 43.77
C ALA A 12 -17.64 -3.89 43.57
N HIS A 13 -17.11 -3.61 42.38
CA HIS A 13 -17.01 -2.23 41.93
C HIS A 13 -17.55 -2.08 40.52
N ASP A 14 -18.34 -1.03 40.39
CA ASP A 14 -19.36 -0.78 39.41
C ASP A 14 -18.89 -0.76 37.96
N GLN A 15 -19.82 -1.22 37.12
CA GLN A 15 -19.83 -0.98 35.69
C GLN A 15 -20.15 0.49 35.42
N HIS A 16 -19.25 1.20 34.74
CA HIS A 16 -19.57 2.46 34.06
C HIS A 16 -19.10 2.42 32.61
N GLY A 17 -20.07 2.27 31.69
CA GLY A 17 -20.24 3.23 30.58
C GLY A 17 -19.27 3.19 29.40
N ASN A 18 -19.55 2.27 28.46
CA ASN A 18 -19.57 2.44 27.00
C ASN A 18 -18.75 3.58 26.35
N GLY A 19 -17.67 3.20 25.65
CA GLY A 19 -16.94 4.06 24.71
C GLY A 19 -16.43 3.22 23.53
N HIS A 20 -17.24 3.17 22.47
CA HIS A 20 -17.04 2.58 21.15
C HIS A 20 -15.59 2.19 20.78
N GLY A 21 -15.26 0.91 21.01
CA GLY A 21 -14.11 0.30 20.34
C GLY A 21 -14.41 0.18 18.86
N HIS A 22 -13.86 1.06 18.03
CA HIS A 22 -13.76 0.82 16.59
C HIS A 22 -12.85 -0.39 16.39
N ALA A 23 -13.45 -1.59 16.43
CA ALA A 23 -12.79 -2.81 16.03
C ALA A 23 -12.57 -2.72 14.53
N HIS A 24 -11.39 -2.23 14.13
CA HIS A 24 -10.92 -2.44 12.77
C HIS A 24 -10.90 -3.95 12.53
N PRO A 25 -11.49 -4.44 11.42
CA PRO A 25 -11.31 -5.82 11.02
C PRO A 25 -9.81 -6.13 11.04
N PRO A 26 -9.39 -7.29 11.55
CA PRO A 26 -8.02 -7.74 11.39
C PRO A 26 -7.66 -7.61 9.91
N LEU A 27 -6.54 -6.95 9.61
CA LEU A 27 -6.04 -6.89 8.25
C LEU A 27 -6.00 -8.32 7.70
N PRO A 28 -6.48 -8.55 6.47
CA PRO A 28 -6.42 -9.87 5.85
C PRO A 28 -5.01 -10.44 5.99
N ALA A 29 -4.90 -11.76 6.18
CA ALA A 29 -3.60 -12.42 6.18
C ALA A 29 -2.81 -11.98 4.93
N PRO A 30 -1.49 -11.71 5.06
CA PRO A 30 -0.69 -11.28 3.91
C PRO A 30 -0.88 -12.28 2.78
N SER A 31 -1.31 -11.81 1.61
CA SER A 31 -1.64 -12.72 0.52
C SER A 31 -0.36 -13.45 0.11
N ARG A 32 -0.49 -14.76 -0.08
CA ARG A 32 0.60 -15.59 -0.59
C ARG A 32 1.10 -15.02 -1.92
N GLN A 33 2.41 -14.73 -1.97
CA GLN A 33 3.20 -14.27 -3.12
C GLN A 33 2.46 -13.38 -4.14
N GLY A 34 2.70 -12.07 -4.06
CA GLY A 34 2.41 -11.13 -5.16
C GLY A 34 1.32 -10.10 -4.88
N SER A 35 0.65 -10.11 -3.72
CA SER A 35 -0.32 -9.06 -3.43
C SER A 35 0.33 -7.77 -2.95
N VAL A 36 -0.21 -6.64 -3.42
CA VAL A 36 -0.04 -5.34 -2.79
C VAL A 36 -1.39 -4.91 -2.26
N VAL A 37 -1.44 -4.47 -1.00
CA VAL A 37 -2.59 -3.71 -0.50
C VAL A 37 -2.41 -2.29 -0.98
N LEU A 38 -3.35 -1.81 -1.79
CA LEU A 38 -3.35 -0.45 -2.31
C LEU A 38 -4.30 0.39 -1.46
N ASP A 39 -3.82 1.51 -0.96
CA ASP A 39 -4.69 2.54 -0.37
C ASP A 39 -5.16 3.46 -1.49
N ILE A 40 -6.41 3.27 -1.89
CA ILE A 40 -7.03 3.99 -3.01
C ILE A 40 -8.34 4.60 -2.51
N GLY A 41 -8.37 5.93 -2.45
CA GLY A 41 -9.54 6.71 -2.06
C GLY A 41 -9.97 7.70 -3.14
N ALA A 42 -11.04 8.46 -2.90
CA ALA A 42 -11.57 9.41 -3.88
C ALA A 42 -10.55 10.47 -4.36
N GLY A 43 -9.51 10.75 -3.57
CA GLY A 43 -8.43 11.69 -3.91
C GLY A 43 -7.08 11.04 -4.27
N THR A 44 -6.94 9.72 -4.14
CA THR A 44 -5.66 9.01 -4.33
C THR A 44 -5.83 7.81 -5.25
N GLY A 45 -4.85 7.63 -6.15
CA GLY A 45 -4.72 6.46 -7.00
C GLY A 45 -3.45 5.68 -6.69
N ALA A 46 -3.22 4.65 -7.49
CA ALA A 46 -1.96 3.92 -7.54
C ALA A 46 -1.42 3.90 -8.96
N LEU A 47 -0.10 3.89 -9.10
CA LEU A 47 0.59 3.72 -10.37
C LEU A 47 1.37 2.40 -10.34
N VAL A 48 1.11 1.54 -11.32
CA VAL A 48 1.89 0.33 -11.59
C VAL A 48 2.71 0.56 -12.86
N ILE A 49 4.03 0.48 -12.72
CA ILE A 49 4.97 0.61 -13.83
C ILE A 49 5.48 -0.79 -14.16
N HIS A 50 5.03 -1.34 -15.29
CA HIS A 50 5.44 -2.66 -15.77
C HIS A 50 6.78 -2.56 -16.51
N THR A 51 7.72 -3.41 -16.14
CA THR A 51 9.06 -3.49 -16.72
C THR A 51 9.39 -4.93 -17.11
N THR A 52 10.62 -5.16 -17.59
CA THR A 52 11.17 -6.51 -17.76
C THR A 52 12.08 -6.86 -16.57
N SER A 53 12.63 -8.08 -16.60
CA SER A 53 13.62 -8.53 -15.62
C SER A 53 14.95 -7.77 -15.72
N ALA A 54 15.23 -7.10 -16.84
CA ALA A 54 16.44 -6.30 -17.00
C ALA A 54 16.46 -5.08 -16.07
N GLU A 55 15.28 -4.60 -15.68
CA GLU A 55 15.11 -3.46 -14.78
C GLU A 55 14.92 -3.89 -13.32
N ASP A 56 15.23 -5.14 -12.93
CA ASP A 56 15.11 -5.54 -11.52
C ASP A 56 15.94 -4.62 -10.60
N ALA A 57 15.33 -4.22 -9.49
CA ALA A 57 15.85 -3.23 -8.53
C ALA A 57 16.08 -1.80 -9.08
N LEU A 58 15.71 -1.51 -10.33
CA LEU A 58 15.74 -0.14 -10.85
C LEU A 58 14.82 0.76 -10.03
N GLU A 59 15.36 1.88 -9.53
CA GLU A 59 14.55 2.93 -8.88
C GLU A 59 13.96 3.87 -9.93
N ILE A 60 12.64 3.85 -10.03
CA ILE A 60 11.89 4.73 -10.93
C ILE A 60 11.32 5.88 -10.14
N HIS A 61 11.56 7.10 -10.62
CA HIS A 61 11.03 8.32 -10.04
C HIS A 61 9.81 8.80 -10.81
N VAL A 62 8.84 9.34 -10.08
CA VAL A 62 7.69 10.07 -10.62
C VAL A 62 7.47 11.36 -9.85
N SER A 63 6.99 12.40 -10.52
CA SER A 63 6.60 13.66 -9.88
C SER A 63 5.32 14.19 -10.52
N PRO A 64 4.51 15.01 -9.81
CA PRO A 64 3.49 15.81 -10.47
C PRO A 64 4.14 16.66 -11.58
N VAL A 65 3.44 16.85 -12.70
CA VAL A 65 3.96 17.64 -13.83
C VAL A 65 4.29 19.08 -13.42
N ASP A 66 3.47 19.66 -12.54
CA ASP A 66 3.62 21.05 -12.09
C ASP A 66 4.65 21.22 -10.96
N LEU A 67 5.16 20.13 -10.39
CA LEU A 67 6.10 20.10 -9.26
C LEU A 67 7.20 19.05 -9.50
N PRO A 68 8.06 19.23 -10.52
CA PRO A 68 9.05 18.25 -10.96
C PRO A 68 10.09 17.86 -9.89
N GLU A 69 10.29 18.73 -8.90
CA GLU A 69 11.16 18.50 -7.75
C GLU A 69 10.54 17.57 -6.69
N GLN A 70 9.21 17.44 -6.66
CA GLN A 70 8.50 16.59 -5.69
C GLN A 70 8.42 15.15 -6.17
N ARG A 71 9.56 14.47 -6.10
CA ARG A 71 9.69 13.10 -6.60
C ARG A 71 9.33 12.07 -5.55
N THR A 72 8.51 11.12 -5.97
CA THR A 72 8.29 9.84 -5.30
C THR A 72 9.00 8.76 -6.09
N HIS A 73 9.60 7.79 -5.41
CA HIS A 73 10.28 6.68 -6.08
C HIS A 73 9.79 5.33 -5.58
N ALA A 74 9.91 4.33 -6.44
CA ALA A 74 9.83 2.93 -6.05
C ALA A 74 10.80 2.10 -6.88
N ALA A 75 11.36 1.08 -6.23
CA ALA A 75 12.15 0.08 -6.92
C ALA A 75 11.25 -0.92 -7.67
N VAL A 76 11.68 -1.30 -8.86
CA VAL A 76 11.14 -2.47 -9.56
C VAL A 76 11.40 -3.72 -8.73
N ARG A 77 10.37 -4.55 -8.58
CA ARG A 77 10.46 -5.83 -7.85
C ARG A 77 9.81 -6.96 -8.64
N PRO A 78 10.33 -8.20 -8.52
CA PRO A 78 9.66 -9.37 -9.05
C PRO A 78 8.33 -9.61 -8.32
N ARG A 79 7.28 -9.86 -9.08
CA ARG A 79 5.92 -10.19 -8.65
C ARG A 79 5.62 -11.59 -9.15
N HIS A 80 5.73 -12.57 -8.26
CA HIS A 80 5.49 -13.97 -8.59
C HIS A 80 3.99 -14.23 -8.71
N LEU A 81 3.58 -14.74 -9.86
CA LEU A 81 2.24 -15.22 -10.16
C LEU A 81 2.32 -16.72 -10.51
N PRO A 82 1.19 -17.46 -10.49
CA PRO A 82 1.18 -18.83 -10.97
C PRO A 82 1.71 -18.91 -12.41
N GLY A 83 2.85 -19.59 -12.61
CA GLY A 83 3.45 -19.84 -13.91
C GLY A 83 4.24 -18.67 -14.54
N ARG A 84 4.36 -17.51 -13.90
CA ARG A 84 5.18 -16.39 -14.40
C ARG A 84 5.67 -15.45 -13.30
N THR A 85 6.78 -14.76 -13.56
CA THR A 85 7.23 -13.62 -12.76
C THR A 85 7.05 -12.35 -13.59
N LEU A 86 6.33 -11.37 -13.06
CA LEU A 86 6.28 -10.02 -13.60
C LEU A 86 7.29 -9.14 -12.88
N TYR A 87 7.76 -8.07 -13.51
CA TYR A 87 8.60 -7.07 -12.88
C TYR A 87 7.85 -5.74 -12.92
N ALA A 88 7.68 -5.11 -11.76
CA ALA A 88 6.97 -3.86 -11.68
C ALA A 88 7.38 -3.03 -10.47
N ALA A 89 7.42 -1.71 -10.66
CA ALA A 89 7.38 -0.74 -9.56
C ALA A 89 5.91 -0.38 -9.28
N VAL A 90 5.56 -0.27 -7.99
CA VAL A 90 4.21 0.08 -7.56
C VAL A 90 4.31 1.29 -6.64
N ILE A 91 3.68 2.39 -7.01
CA ILE A 91 3.73 3.68 -6.31
C ILE A 91 2.34 4.04 -5.84
N THR A 92 2.16 4.13 -4.52
CA THR A 92 0.91 4.44 -3.85
C THR A 92 1.19 4.94 -2.42
N PRO A 93 0.36 5.82 -1.86
CA PRO A 93 -0.70 6.56 -2.54
C PRO A 93 -0.14 7.69 -3.41
N LEU A 94 -0.80 8.00 -4.52
CA LEU A 94 -0.52 9.19 -5.33
C LEU A 94 -1.79 10.05 -5.42
N PRO A 95 -1.74 11.36 -5.11
CA PRO A 95 -2.82 12.28 -5.43
C PRO A 95 -3.28 12.14 -6.89
N ALA A 96 -4.59 12.27 -7.13
CA ALA A 96 -5.09 12.30 -8.51
C ALA A 96 -4.48 13.48 -9.27
N GLY A 97 -3.97 13.23 -10.48
CA GLY A 97 -3.26 14.25 -11.24
C GLY A 97 -2.40 13.69 -12.37
N ARG A 98 -1.71 14.58 -13.08
CA ARG A 98 -0.77 14.20 -14.15
C ARG A 98 0.64 14.13 -13.58
N TYR A 99 1.32 13.03 -13.88
CA TYR A 99 2.67 12.73 -13.41
C TYR A 99 3.64 12.61 -14.58
N THR A 100 4.86 13.07 -14.36
CA THR A 100 6.03 12.75 -15.16
C THR A 100 6.67 11.48 -14.62
N VAL A 101 7.00 10.55 -15.50
CA VAL A 101 7.86 9.39 -15.23
C VAL A 101 9.26 9.74 -15.72
N TRP A 102 10.25 9.58 -14.85
CA TRP A 102 11.63 10.00 -15.12
C TRP A 102 12.52 8.81 -15.46
N SER A 103 13.41 9.02 -16.43
CA SER A 103 14.53 8.13 -16.76
C SER A 103 15.67 8.29 -15.75
N GLN A 104 16.64 7.36 -15.76
CA GLN A 104 17.81 7.42 -14.86
C GLN A 104 18.72 8.62 -15.11
N ASP A 105 18.73 9.13 -16.34
CA ASP A 105 19.53 10.30 -16.77
C ASP A 105 18.83 11.64 -16.50
N ASP A 106 17.78 11.63 -15.67
CA ASP A 106 16.97 12.78 -15.31
C ASP A 106 16.13 13.37 -16.46
N THR A 107 16.04 12.67 -17.59
CA THR A 107 15.15 13.05 -18.68
C THR A 107 13.74 12.54 -18.45
N THR A 108 12.76 13.18 -19.12
CA THR A 108 11.38 12.69 -19.11
C THR A 108 11.30 11.40 -19.93
N HIS A 109 10.95 10.29 -19.28
CA HIS A 109 10.59 9.04 -19.96
C HIS A 109 9.18 9.14 -20.55
N GLY A 110 8.26 9.79 -19.84
CA GLY A 110 6.91 10.06 -20.34
C GLY A 110 6.00 10.68 -19.29
N SER A 111 4.69 10.69 -19.56
CA SER A 111 3.69 11.20 -18.62
C SER A 111 2.49 10.27 -18.52
N ILE A 112 1.84 10.22 -17.35
CA ILE A 112 0.63 9.45 -17.12
C ILE A 112 -0.34 10.21 -16.20
N THR A 113 -1.64 9.96 -16.38
CA THR A 113 -2.68 10.45 -15.47
C THR A 113 -2.97 9.39 -14.41
N VAL A 114 -2.84 9.77 -13.14
CA VAL A 114 -3.30 8.99 -11.99
C VAL A 114 -4.72 9.44 -11.66
N THR A 115 -5.67 8.50 -11.72
CA THR A 115 -7.07 8.76 -11.38
C THR A 115 -7.34 8.28 -9.95
N GLY A 116 -7.93 9.13 -9.11
CA GLY A 116 -8.34 8.74 -7.76
C GLY A 116 -9.33 7.57 -7.81
N GLY A 117 -9.26 6.62 -6.88
CA GLY A 117 -10.11 5.43 -6.94
C GLY A 117 -9.60 4.32 -7.88
N HIS A 118 -8.51 4.53 -8.62
CA HIS A 118 -8.08 3.64 -9.69
C HIS A 118 -6.60 3.28 -9.63
N VAL A 119 -6.27 2.19 -10.33
CA VAL A 119 -4.89 1.84 -10.69
C VAL A 119 -4.65 2.34 -12.10
N SER A 120 -3.57 3.11 -12.29
CA SER A 120 -3.06 3.50 -13.59
C SER A 120 -1.86 2.62 -13.94
N ASP A 121 -1.83 2.10 -15.17
CA ASP A 121 -0.74 1.27 -15.68
C ASP A 121 0.16 2.04 -16.64
N TYR A 122 1.46 1.96 -16.42
CA TYR A 122 2.50 2.51 -17.29
C TYR A 122 3.44 1.40 -17.77
N ARG A 123 3.95 1.51 -19.00
CA ARG A 123 4.93 0.58 -19.55
C ARG A 123 6.29 1.26 -19.67
N TRP A 124 7.31 0.59 -19.15
CA TRP A 124 8.71 0.98 -19.30
C TRP A 124 9.28 0.32 -20.56
N THR A 125 9.50 1.10 -21.60
CA THR A 125 9.97 0.66 -22.94
C THR A 125 10.77 1.73 -23.62
#